data_AF-T1JI18-F1
#
_entry.id   AF-T1JI18-F1
#
_cell.length_a   1.000
_cell.length_b   1.000
_cell.length_c   1.000
_cell.angle_alpha   90.00
_cell.angle_beta   90.00
_cell.angle_gamma   90.00
#
_symmetry.space_group_name_H-M   'P 1'
#
loop_
_entity.id
_entity.type
_entity.pdbx_description
1 polymer ?
#
loop_
_entity_poly.entity_id
_entity_poly.type
_entity_poly.pdbx_seq_one_letter_code
_entity_poly.pdbx_strand_id
1 'polypeptide(L)'
;MRNKRACANDPPVPLPANPSDWNKWSRNAGKKVNYMCSKAPDAPVYKVVICSRKTLKWETLSDKPENCLCGPPIIYSSPLISNWDGKSTEVGTTITYECLTDVGRKFFQKLVCSTSVKWQVVETGSCFFVVHYLMNFTNAAEYCTQLGTEMMFIENDREHEEVIAAVSRNSDFKQKCKNRAFLGLRENVNKQWKSDNGIYISGMSEMWAVNDEGREKCVVMESPDWKLNNQLCQMASCYVCEILGPIFSKANCQDKKLCYVLGKEKDNRRIQASRCQGLNGHLARVTNIGIMDQIRAMINQDPLAKGCNGFYVGIDSDKRSFERLNGKQITYQRFTDDLSSSMSRHCTVMDEAFQYNWMDEACEHNTCFICKAIGYPLKHVVPAGLKMALSFEMREIIAAGEYDSRKRRSQPAECQTGWKLLNHHCVYFNTSNVTRDEADQFCNNSNGQLAPDLNSQLHDIIARAIFTSQDLQRLRFWHIGRPKTCSFHQCLSGCYLLNVSTGLTTESVHNCQRLAPFVCIELN
;
A
#
# COMPACT_ATOMS: atom_id res chain seq x y z
N MET A 1 38.12 44.22 41.20
CA MET A 1 37.61 42.91 40.72
C MET A 1 36.21 42.70 41.26
N ARG A 2 35.18 42.54 40.42
CA ARG A 2 33.83 42.21 40.93
C ARG A 2 33.83 40.75 41.37
N ASN A 3 33.59 40.47 42.65
CA ASN A 3 33.38 39.11 43.16
C ASN A 3 32.28 38.44 42.33
N LYS A 4 32.65 37.46 41.51
CA LYS A 4 31.69 36.67 40.74
C LYS A 4 30.89 35.86 41.76
N ARG A 5 29.60 36.19 41.90
CA ARG A 5 28.68 35.40 42.71
C ARG A 5 28.59 33.99 42.12
N ALA A 6 28.79 32.97 42.93
CA ALA A 6 28.78 31.58 42.53
C ALA A 6 27.99 30.73 43.52
N CYS A 7 27.44 29.62 43.05
CA CYS A 7 26.78 28.65 43.92
C CYS A 7 27.78 27.95 44.83
N ALA A 8 27.37 27.69 46.07
CA ALA A 8 28.24 27.11 47.09
C ALA A 8 28.69 25.69 46.74
N ASN A 9 27.75 24.86 46.27
CA ASN A 9 27.98 23.45 45.96
C ASN A 9 27.96 23.18 44.46
N ASP A 10 28.42 22.00 44.07
CA ASP A 10 28.22 21.45 42.73
C ASP A 10 26.74 21.21 42.43
N PRO A 11 26.33 21.22 41.14
CA PRO A 11 24.97 20.84 40.77
C PRO A 11 24.70 19.38 41.17
N PRO A 12 23.42 18.96 41.26
CA PRO A 12 23.07 17.57 41.57
C PRO A 12 23.84 16.56 40.73
N VAL A 13 24.32 15.47 41.34
CA VAL A 13 25.10 14.46 40.62
C VAL A 13 24.22 13.79 39.56
N PRO A 14 24.64 13.72 38.29
CA PRO A 14 23.90 13.01 37.25
C PRO A 14 23.80 11.52 37.58
N LEU A 15 22.66 10.91 37.26
CA LEU A 15 22.56 9.45 37.29
C LEU A 15 23.47 8.84 36.21
N PRO A 16 24.01 7.61 36.40
CA PRO A 16 24.89 6.99 35.40
C PRO A 16 24.30 6.90 33.99
N ALA A 17 22.97 6.77 33.88
CA ALA A 17 22.23 6.73 32.62
C ALA A 17 21.98 8.13 32.00
N ASN A 18 22.11 9.20 32.78
CA ASN A 18 21.65 10.55 32.44
C ASN A 18 22.79 11.57 32.57
N PRO A 19 23.66 11.70 31.56
CA PRO A 19 24.83 12.58 31.66
C PRO A 19 24.43 14.06 31.76
N SER A 20 25.30 14.85 32.38
CA SER A 20 25.16 16.31 32.45
C SER A 20 26.23 17.01 31.60
N ASP A 21 25.92 18.19 31.06
CA ASP A 21 26.90 19.06 30.38
C ASP A 21 27.79 19.88 31.36
N TRP A 22 27.70 19.60 32.66
CA TRP A 22 28.47 20.32 33.67
C TRP A 22 29.97 20.01 33.55
N ASN A 23 30.74 21.05 33.28
CA ASN A 23 32.17 20.91 33.02
C ASN A 23 33.03 20.66 34.26
N LYS A 24 32.50 20.82 35.49
CA LYS A 24 33.21 20.81 36.79
C LYS A 24 33.95 22.09 37.20
N TRP A 25 33.87 23.18 36.42
CA TRP A 25 34.69 24.39 36.67
C TRP A 25 33.86 25.62 37.03
N SER A 26 32.69 25.80 36.41
CA SER A 26 31.91 27.04 36.58
C SER A 26 30.69 26.83 37.47
N ARG A 27 30.65 27.59 38.58
CA ARG A 27 29.49 27.71 39.47
C ARG A 27 28.86 29.11 39.40
N ASN A 28 29.16 29.90 38.37
CA ASN A 28 28.74 31.30 38.28
C ASN A 28 27.21 31.43 38.33
N ALA A 29 26.70 32.43 39.06
CA ALA A 29 25.28 32.72 39.12
C ALA A 29 24.69 32.98 37.72
N GLY A 30 23.60 32.29 37.39
CA GLY A 30 22.97 32.23 36.08
C GLY A 30 23.48 31.11 35.17
N LYS A 31 24.53 30.38 35.55
CA LYS A 31 24.98 29.19 34.81
C LYS A 31 23.89 28.13 34.81
N LYS A 32 23.55 27.62 33.63
CA LYS A 32 22.67 26.48 33.43
C LYS A 32 23.49 25.21 33.25
N VAL A 33 22.95 24.10 33.75
CA VAL A 33 23.44 22.75 33.53
C VAL A 33 22.27 21.93 33.01
N ASN A 34 22.49 21.26 31.89
CA ASN A 34 21.52 20.40 31.23
C ASN A 34 21.84 18.95 31.54
N TYR A 35 20.83 18.18 31.93
CA TYR A 35 20.89 16.73 32.08
C TYR A 35 20.15 16.08 30.93
N MET A 36 20.81 15.15 30.26
CA MET A 36 20.36 14.51 29.03
C MET A 36 19.85 13.10 29.32
N CYS A 37 18.98 12.60 28.45
CA CYS A 37 18.41 11.26 28.58
C CYS A 37 19.40 10.12 28.29
N SER A 38 20.48 10.39 27.55
CA SER A 38 21.53 9.43 27.24
C SER A 38 22.82 10.15 26.88
N LYS A 39 23.89 9.39 26.58
CA LYS A 39 25.18 9.92 26.09
C LYS A 39 25.16 10.29 24.60
N ALA A 40 24.06 10.09 23.89
CA ALA A 40 23.98 10.43 22.48
C ALA A 40 24.09 11.96 22.28
N PRO A 41 24.79 12.44 21.24
CA PRO A 41 24.95 13.88 20.99
C PRO A 41 23.62 14.63 20.81
N ASP A 42 22.59 13.94 20.33
CA ASP A 42 21.25 14.44 20.08
C ASP A 42 20.23 14.02 21.16
N ALA A 43 20.71 13.52 22.32
CA ALA A 43 19.84 13.13 23.41
C ALA A 43 19.04 14.33 23.94
N PRO A 44 17.71 14.20 24.13
CA PRO A 44 16.91 15.27 24.67
C PRO A 44 17.29 15.61 26.12
N VAL A 45 17.09 16.88 26.47
CA VAL A 45 17.30 17.39 27.84
C VAL A 45 16.02 17.14 28.64
N TYR A 46 16.13 16.37 29.72
CA TYR A 46 14.98 16.15 30.63
C TYR A 46 15.02 17.10 31.81
N LYS A 47 16.21 17.51 32.27
CA LYS A 47 16.32 18.41 33.43
C LYS A 47 17.29 19.54 33.17
N VAL A 48 16.91 20.73 33.58
CA VAL A 48 17.75 21.93 33.55
C VAL A 48 17.81 22.50 34.95
N VAL A 49 19.01 22.64 35.50
CA VAL A 49 19.23 23.37 36.75
C VAL A 49 19.99 24.65 36.49
N ILE A 50 19.73 25.68 37.28
CA ILE A 50 20.37 26.98 37.18
C ILE A 50 20.94 27.40 38.53
N CYS A 51 22.15 27.97 38.53
CA CYS A 51 22.68 28.59 39.73
C CYS A 51 21.95 29.92 39.99
N SER A 52 21.09 29.98 41.00
CA SER A 52 20.25 31.13 41.27
C SER A 52 21.06 32.36 41.69
N ARG A 53 20.75 33.52 41.09
CA ARG A 53 21.41 34.80 41.44
C ARG A 53 21.02 35.32 42.82
N LYS A 54 19.87 34.89 43.32
CA LYS A 54 19.32 35.35 44.61
C LYS A 54 19.84 34.48 45.76
N THR A 55 19.69 33.16 45.62
CA THR A 55 19.94 32.22 46.72
C THR A 55 21.36 31.65 46.68
N LEU A 56 22.08 31.77 45.57
CA LEU A 56 23.37 31.10 45.32
C LEU A 56 23.27 29.57 45.55
N LYS A 57 22.09 29.01 45.28
CA LYS A 57 21.81 27.57 45.26
C LYS A 57 21.39 27.16 43.85
N TRP A 58 21.61 25.88 43.54
CA TRP A 58 21.08 25.29 42.30
C TRP A 58 19.58 25.10 42.44
N GLU A 59 18.83 25.67 41.51
CA GLU A 59 17.38 25.58 41.43
C GLU A 59 16.99 24.85 40.14
N THR A 60 15.97 24.00 40.20
CA THR A 60 15.47 23.30 39.02
C THR A 60 14.64 24.26 38.18
N LEU A 61 15.08 24.52 36.95
CA LEU A 61 14.40 25.39 35.99
C LEU A 61 13.40 24.59 35.13
N SER A 62 13.70 23.32 34.85
CA SER A 62 12.81 22.39 34.15
C SER A 62 13.11 20.97 34.61
N ASP A 63 12.07 20.16 34.79
CA ASP A 63 12.15 18.71 35.07
C ASP A 63 11.03 18.03 34.26
N LYS A 64 11.42 17.35 33.19
CA LYS A 64 10.55 16.74 32.17
C LYS A 64 11.05 15.32 31.88
N PRO A 65 10.96 14.40 32.85
CA PRO A 65 11.41 13.01 32.65
C PRO A 65 10.75 12.33 31.45
N GLU A 66 9.55 12.77 31.05
CA GLU A 66 8.84 12.32 29.85
C GLU A 66 9.62 12.57 28.55
N ASN A 67 10.57 13.53 28.54
CA ASN A 67 11.47 13.74 27.40
C ASN A 67 12.41 12.57 27.15
N CYS A 68 12.56 11.64 28.10
CA CYS A 68 13.39 10.44 27.96
C CYS A 68 12.64 9.21 27.44
N LEU A 69 11.35 9.36 27.10
CA LEU A 69 10.50 8.28 26.61
C LEU A 69 10.19 8.48 25.13
N CYS A 70 10.28 7.41 24.32
CA CYS A 70 10.05 7.48 22.86
C CYS A 70 8.61 7.85 22.45
N GLY A 71 7.73 8.12 23.43
CA GLY A 71 6.29 8.21 23.24
C GLY A 71 5.68 6.86 22.84
N PRO A 72 4.35 6.77 22.71
CA PRO A 72 3.70 5.58 22.17
C PRO A 72 4.27 5.24 20.79
N PRO A 73 4.49 3.97 20.47
CA PRO A 73 4.92 3.55 19.15
C PRO A 73 3.79 3.74 18.15
N ILE A 74 4.04 3.38 16.89
CA ILE A 74 2.97 3.28 15.90
C ILE A 74 1.99 2.19 16.31
N ILE A 75 0.69 2.48 16.17
CA ILE A 75 -0.35 1.49 16.37
C ILE A 75 -0.94 1.18 15.00
N TYR A 76 -0.74 -0.05 14.54
CA TYR A 76 -1.38 -0.57 13.34
C TYR A 76 -2.75 -1.15 13.70
N SER A 77 -3.70 -1.05 12.78
CA SER A 77 -4.93 -1.82 12.85
C SER A 77 -4.70 -3.28 12.48
N SER A 78 -5.63 -4.16 12.90
CA SER A 78 -5.74 -5.55 12.42
C SER A 78 -5.59 -5.61 10.89
N PRO A 79 -4.85 -6.60 10.34
CA PRO A 79 -4.38 -7.84 10.99
C PRO A 79 -3.03 -7.73 11.72
N LEU A 80 -2.42 -6.54 11.78
CA LEU A 80 -1.17 -6.35 12.51
C LEU A 80 -1.43 -6.27 14.01
N ILE A 81 -0.66 -7.03 14.77
CA ILE A 81 -0.57 -6.97 16.22
C ILE A 81 0.84 -6.55 16.62
N SER A 82 0.97 -5.98 17.81
CA SER A 82 2.27 -5.71 18.43
C SER A 82 2.36 -6.38 19.78
N ASN A 83 3.58 -6.67 20.21
CA ASN A 83 3.87 -7.10 21.58
C ASN A 83 3.96 -5.91 22.57
N TRP A 84 3.51 -4.72 22.19
CA TRP A 84 3.60 -3.54 23.04
C TRP A 84 2.56 -3.61 24.16
N ASP A 85 3.01 -3.44 25.40
CA ASP A 85 2.21 -3.52 26.63
C ASP A 85 1.36 -2.27 26.93
N GLY A 86 1.46 -1.25 26.06
CA GLY A 86 0.78 0.03 26.25
C GLY A 86 1.51 1.03 27.14
N LYS A 87 2.68 0.68 27.72
CA LYS A 87 3.39 1.51 28.72
C LYS A 87 4.88 1.65 28.45
N SER A 88 5.54 0.58 28.02
CA SER A 88 6.99 0.50 27.82
C SER A 88 7.42 1.43 26.69
N THR A 89 8.15 2.48 27.05
CA THR A 89 8.63 3.53 26.12
C THR A 89 10.06 3.98 26.46
N GLU A 90 10.76 3.25 27.33
CA GLU A 90 12.13 3.55 27.75
C GLU A 90 13.14 3.22 26.65
N VAL A 91 14.29 3.90 26.66
CA VAL A 91 15.41 3.63 25.74
C VAL A 91 15.81 2.15 25.80
N GLY A 92 15.93 1.51 24.65
CA GLY A 92 16.21 0.07 24.51
C GLY A 92 14.96 -0.81 24.45
N THR A 93 13.77 -0.29 24.80
CA THR A 93 12.51 -1.01 24.63
C THR A 93 12.37 -1.45 23.17
N THR A 94 12.00 -2.71 22.97
CA THR A 94 11.84 -3.32 21.66
C THR A 94 10.39 -3.69 21.45
N ILE A 95 9.83 -3.31 20.30
CA ILE A 95 8.48 -3.66 19.88
C ILE A 95 8.56 -4.47 18.61
N THR A 96 7.94 -5.63 18.63
CA THR A 96 7.76 -6.51 17.49
C THR A 96 6.32 -6.40 17.02
N TYR A 97 6.15 -6.11 15.74
CA TYR A 97 4.91 -6.19 15.02
C TYR A 97 4.87 -7.52 14.28
N GLU A 98 3.73 -8.19 14.40
CA GLU A 98 3.45 -9.47 13.76
C GLU A 98 2.10 -9.38 13.06
N CYS A 99 1.94 -10.06 11.95
CA CYS A 99 0.66 -10.22 11.30
C CYS A 99 -0.03 -11.46 11.83
N LEU A 100 -1.28 -11.31 12.24
CA LEU A 100 -2.17 -12.44 12.43
C LEU A 100 -2.62 -12.94 11.06
N THR A 101 -2.09 -14.08 10.66
CA THR A 101 -2.48 -14.78 9.44
C THR A 101 -3.15 -16.09 9.82
N ASP A 102 -3.88 -16.71 8.89
CA ASP A 102 -4.49 -18.02 9.13
C ASP A 102 -3.47 -19.13 9.41
N VAL A 103 -2.19 -18.88 9.10
CA VAL A 103 -1.08 -19.82 9.36
C VAL A 103 -0.24 -19.43 10.56
N GLY A 104 -0.77 -18.53 11.39
CA GLY A 104 -0.16 -18.08 12.63
C GLY A 104 0.44 -16.68 12.53
N ARG A 105 1.34 -16.39 13.47
CA ARG A 105 2.00 -15.08 13.58
C ARG A 105 3.19 -15.03 12.63
N LYS A 106 3.25 -13.99 11.81
CA LYS A 106 4.37 -13.71 10.92
C LYS A 106 5.03 -12.40 11.31
N PHE A 107 6.34 -12.41 11.43
CA PHE A 107 7.10 -11.22 11.76
C PHE A 107 6.99 -10.17 10.66
N PHE A 108 6.62 -8.93 11.02
CA PHE A 108 6.46 -7.81 10.09
C PHE A 108 7.54 -6.75 10.28
N GLN A 109 7.76 -6.33 11.53
CA GLN A 109 8.69 -5.24 11.81
C GLN A 109 9.11 -5.26 13.27
N LYS A 110 10.33 -4.82 13.53
CA LYS A 110 10.86 -4.59 14.87
C LYS A 110 11.32 -3.15 15.02
N LEU A 111 10.82 -2.49 16.04
CA LEU A 111 11.23 -1.14 16.45
C LEU A 111 12.01 -1.21 17.75
N VAL A 112 13.00 -0.33 17.89
CA VAL A 112 13.72 -0.11 19.16
C VAL A 112 13.65 1.37 19.51
N CYS A 113 13.37 1.67 20.78
CA CYS A 113 13.47 3.02 21.29
C CYS A 113 14.95 3.41 21.39
N SER A 114 15.42 4.28 20.49
CA SER A 114 16.83 4.66 20.39
C SER A 114 17.28 5.53 21.56
N THR A 115 18.60 5.71 21.70
CA THR A 115 19.21 6.65 22.67
C THR A 115 18.83 8.11 22.43
N SER A 116 18.37 8.44 21.22
CA SER A 116 17.80 9.74 20.85
C SER A 116 16.29 9.84 21.09
N VAL A 117 15.74 8.89 21.83
CA VAL A 117 14.34 8.86 22.28
C VAL A 117 13.38 8.89 21.09
N LYS A 118 13.72 8.08 20.08
CA LYS A 118 12.98 7.93 18.83
C LYS A 118 12.81 6.45 18.52
N TRP A 119 11.62 6.02 18.10
CA TRP A 119 11.43 4.67 17.59
C TRP A 119 12.20 4.50 16.29
N GLN A 120 13.08 3.50 16.22
CA GLN A 120 13.88 3.18 15.05
C GLN A 120 13.61 1.77 14.57
N VAL A 121 13.47 1.60 13.26
CA VAL A 121 13.33 0.27 12.66
C VAL A 121 14.67 -0.46 12.71
N VAL A 122 14.69 -1.65 13.32
CA VAL A 122 15.91 -2.47 13.42
C VAL A 122 15.81 -3.75 12.60
N GLU A 123 14.60 -4.18 12.26
CA GLU A 123 14.35 -5.40 11.49
C GLU A 123 12.98 -5.28 10.80
N THR A 124 12.86 -5.86 9.61
CA THR A 124 11.68 -5.81 8.74
C THR A 124 11.42 -7.18 8.15
N GLY A 125 10.15 -7.50 7.95
CA GLY A 125 9.68 -8.72 7.33
C GLY A 125 8.53 -8.42 6.37
N SER A 126 8.14 -9.42 5.61
CA SER A 126 6.94 -9.37 4.77
C SER A 126 5.78 -10.03 5.49
N CYS A 127 4.58 -9.55 5.19
CA CYS A 127 3.37 -10.17 5.66
C CYS A 127 2.42 -10.39 4.52
N PHE A 128 1.94 -11.62 4.42
CA PHE A 128 0.88 -11.97 3.48
C PHE A 128 -0.17 -12.80 4.19
N PHE A 129 -1.39 -12.77 3.67
CA PHE A 129 -2.49 -13.56 4.17
C PHE A 129 -3.29 -14.13 3.00
N VAL A 130 -3.78 -15.35 3.22
CA VAL A 130 -4.61 -16.07 2.26
C VAL A 130 -6.04 -15.64 2.50
N VAL A 131 -6.75 -15.24 1.44
CA VAL A 131 -8.15 -14.87 1.50
C VAL A 131 -8.97 -16.00 0.91
N HIS A 132 -9.83 -16.60 1.74
CA HIS A 132 -10.65 -17.75 1.37
C HIS A 132 -11.93 -17.42 0.60
N TYR A 133 -12.11 -16.16 0.21
CA TYR A 133 -13.24 -15.75 -0.63
C TYR A 133 -12.94 -16.09 -2.08
N LEU A 134 -13.90 -16.76 -2.72
CA LEU A 134 -13.82 -17.03 -4.15
C LEU A 134 -14.20 -15.76 -4.90
N MET A 135 -13.20 -15.07 -5.44
CA MET A 135 -13.38 -13.88 -6.26
C MET A 135 -12.71 -14.07 -7.60
N ASN A 136 -13.24 -13.41 -8.63
CA ASN A 136 -12.48 -13.25 -9.85
C ASN A 136 -11.22 -12.39 -9.56
N PHE A 137 -10.25 -12.45 -10.45
CA PHE A 137 -8.95 -11.82 -10.25
C PHE A 137 -9.03 -10.31 -10.00
N THR A 138 -9.87 -9.60 -10.75
CA THR A 138 -10.04 -8.15 -10.61
C THR A 138 -10.61 -7.77 -9.24
N ASN A 139 -11.64 -8.49 -8.79
CA ASN A 139 -12.26 -8.25 -7.49
C ASN A 139 -11.32 -8.61 -6.34
N ALA A 140 -10.55 -9.70 -6.46
CA ALA A 140 -9.54 -10.10 -5.49
C ALA A 140 -8.48 -9.00 -5.28
N ALA A 141 -8.02 -8.38 -6.37
CA ALA A 141 -7.04 -7.31 -6.31
C ALA A 141 -7.58 -6.01 -5.72
N GLU A 142 -8.80 -5.66 -6.11
CA GLU A 142 -9.49 -4.51 -5.55
C GLU A 142 -9.69 -4.70 -4.05
N TYR A 143 -10.05 -5.91 -3.62
CA TYR A 143 -10.14 -6.27 -2.21
C TYR A 143 -8.81 -6.07 -1.47
N CYS A 144 -7.69 -6.61 -1.97
CA CYS A 144 -6.39 -6.38 -1.33
C CYS A 144 -6.07 -4.88 -1.28
N THR A 145 -6.32 -4.14 -2.35
CA THR A 145 -6.09 -2.68 -2.42
C THR A 145 -6.93 -1.92 -1.39
N GLN A 146 -8.20 -2.29 -1.22
CA GLN A 146 -9.09 -1.69 -0.21
C GLN A 146 -8.57 -1.91 1.22
N LEU A 147 -7.91 -3.04 1.47
CA LEU A 147 -7.23 -3.30 2.75
C LEU A 147 -5.94 -2.50 2.96
N GLY A 148 -5.55 -1.65 2.00
CA GLY A 148 -4.24 -1.00 2.00
C GLY A 148 -3.08 -1.96 1.70
N THR A 149 -3.38 -3.07 1.02
CA THR A 149 -2.44 -4.14 0.66
C THR A 149 -2.38 -4.30 -0.86
N GLU A 150 -1.51 -5.16 -1.37
CA GLU A 150 -1.52 -5.53 -2.80
C GLU A 150 -1.75 -7.05 -2.92
N MET A 151 -2.16 -7.55 -4.09
CA MET A 151 -2.09 -9.00 -4.30
C MET A 151 -0.62 -9.43 -4.35
N MET A 152 -0.32 -10.52 -3.64
CA MET A 152 1.05 -10.99 -3.44
C MET A 152 1.73 -11.37 -4.76
N PHE A 153 2.98 -10.98 -4.91
CA PHE A 153 3.86 -11.39 -5.99
C PHE A 153 5.00 -12.22 -5.39
N ILE A 154 5.31 -13.37 -5.96
CA ILE A 154 6.41 -14.23 -5.51
C ILE A 154 7.67 -13.80 -6.27
N GLU A 155 8.66 -13.24 -5.56
CA GLU A 155 9.89 -12.71 -6.17
C GLU A 155 11.03 -13.73 -6.18
N ASN A 156 10.98 -14.72 -5.30
CA ASN A 156 12.04 -15.69 -5.10
C ASN A 156 11.50 -17.00 -4.50
N ASP A 157 12.30 -18.06 -4.58
CA ASP A 157 11.93 -19.40 -4.10
C ASP A 157 11.59 -19.41 -2.62
N ARG A 158 12.23 -18.56 -1.80
CA ARG A 158 11.93 -18.48 -0.38
C ARG A 158 10.52 -17.96 -0.13
N GLU A 159 10.11 -16.89 -0.80
CA GLU A 159 8.74 -16.40 -0.73
C GLU A 159 7.75 -17.44 -1.26
N HIS A 160 8.11 -18.15 -2.33
CA HIS A 160 7.28 -19.21 -2.88
C HIS A 160 7.00 -20.29 -1.83
N GLU A 161 8.06 -20.83 -1.21
CA GLU A 161 7.98 -21.81 -0.14
C GLU A 161 7.21 -21.30 1.08
N GLU A 162 7.36 -20.02 1.42
CA GLU A 162 6.60 -19.40 2.51
C GLU A 162 5.10 -19.34 2.19
N VAL A 163 4.72 -19.01 0.96
CA VAL A 163 3.32 -19.02 0.51
C VAL A 163 2.80 -20.45 0.49
N ILE A 164 3.54 -21.40 -0.07
CA ILE A 164 3.19 -22.83 -0.08
C ILE A 164 2.91 -23.31 1.33
N ALA A 165 3.81 -23.03 2.26
CA ALA A 165 3.65 -23.42 3.65
C ALA A 165 2.42 -22.75 4.29
N ALA A 166 2.01 -21.56 3.84
CA ALA A 166 0.80 -20.92 4.31
C ALA A 166 -0.47 -21.56 3.73
N VAL A 167 -0.55 -21.74 2.42
CA VAL A 167 -1.75 -22.28 1.77
C VAL A 167 -1.96 -23.77 2.08
N SER A 168 -0.89 -24.56 2.21
CA SER A 168 -0.95 -26.01 2.44
C SER A 168 -1.39 -26.40 3.85
N ARG A 169 -1.05 -25.60 4.87
CA ARG A 169 -1.44 -25.85 6.27
C ARG A 169 -2.88 -25.47 6.59
N ASN A 170 -3.53 -24.76 5.68
CA ASN A 170 -4.85 -24.19 5.90
C ASN A 170 -5.95 -25.14 5.41
N SER A 171 -6.66 -25.77 6.35
CA SER A 171 -7.74 -26.72 6.00
C SER A 171 -8.89 -26.05 5.24
N ASP A 172 -9.19 -24.80 5.56
CA ASP A 172 -10.23 -24.01 4.91
C ASP A 172 -9.83 -23.70 3.47
N PHE A 173 -8.56 -23.40 3.22
CA PHE A 173 -8.03 -23.26 1.87
C PHE A 173 -8.19 -24.56 1.07
N LYS A 174 -7.85 -25.70 1.65
CA LYS A 174 -8.03 -27.00 0.99
C LYS A 174 -9.49 -27.29 0.62
N GLN A 175 -10.41 -27.01 1.53
CA GLN A 175 -11.84 -27.29 1.34
C GLN A 175 -12.54 -26.28 0.44
N LYS A 176 -12.35 -24.97 0.67
CA LYS A 176 -13.07 -23.88 0.00
C LYS A 176 -12.39 -23.47 -1.30
N CYS A 177 -11.06 -23.40 -1.30
CA CYS A 177 -10.28 -22.88 -2.42
C CYS A 177 -9.84 -23.96 -3.40
N LYS A 178 -10.15 -25.24 -3.14
CA LYS A 178 -9.72 -26.39 -3.95
C LYS A 178 -8.19 -26.39 -4.20
N ASN A 179 -7.44 -25.92 -3.20
CA ASN A 179 -5.99 -25.72 -3.27
C ASN A 179 -5.50 -24.77 -4.37
N ARG A 180 -6.26 -23.70 -4.66
CA ARG A 180 -5.93 -22.71 -5.68
C ARG A 180 -5.99 -21.29 -5.14
N ALA A 181 -4.98 -20.48 -5.45
CA ALA A 181 -4.97 -19.06 -5.10
C ALA A 181 -4.42 -18.22 -6.25
N PHE A 182 -5.09 -17.12 -6.58
CA PHE A 182 -4.52 -16.06 -7.39
C PHE A 182 -3.35 -15.39 -6.68
N LEU A 183 -2.33 -15.10 -7.47
CA LEU A 183 -1.22 -14.21 -7.15
C LEU A 183 -1.35 -12.94 -7.97
N GLY A 184 -0.69 -11.84 -7.61
CA GLY A 184 -0.76 -10.53 -8.26
C GLY A 184 -0.14 -10.45 -9.67
N LEU A 185 -0.25 -11.53 -10.44
CA LEU A 185 0.38 -11.76 -11.73
C LEU A 185 -0.68 -11.92 -12.82
N ARG A 186 -0.55 -11.12 -13.88
CA ARG A 186 -1.37 -11.22 -15.08
C ARG A 186 -0.50 -11.20 -16.32
N GLU A 187 -0.69 -12.18 -17.20
CA GLU A 187 0.05 -12.29 -18.45
C GLU A 187 -0.56 -11.38 -19.53
N ASN A 188 0.29 -10.66 -20.27
CA ASN A 188 -0.12 -9.94 -21.48
C ASN A 188 0.21 -10.77 -22.73
N VAL A 189 -0.84 -11.39 -23.26
CA VAL A 189 -0.84 -12.26 -24.46
C VAL A 189 -0.34 -11.59 -25.75
N ASN A 190 -0.34 -10.25 -25.82
CA ASN A 190 0.08 -9.52 -27.02
C ASN A 190 1.59 -9.39 -27.14
N LYS A 191 2.36 -9.79 -26.12
CA LYS A 191 3.84 -9.76 -26.15
C LYS A 191 4.46 -11.14 -25.89
N GLN A 192 3.71 -12.20 -26.16
CA GLN A 192 4.26 -13.55 -26.14
C GLN A 192 4.99 -13.82 -27.46
N TRP A 193 6.19 -14.39 -27.37
CA TRP A 193 6.94 -14.83 -28.55
C TRP A 193 6.25 -16.03 -29.20
N LYS A 194 6.11 -15.95 -30.51
CA LYS A 194 5.70 -17.08 -31.37
C LYS A 194 6.95 -17.57 -32.08
N SER A 195 7.15 -18.87 -32.12
CA SER A 195 8.04 -19.50 -33.09
C SER A 195 7.54 -19.26 -34.51
N ASP A 196 8.38 -19.55 -35.51
CA ASP A 196 8.05 -19.39 -36.93
C ASP A 196 6.85 -20.24 -37.38
N ASN A 197 6.49 -21.29 -36.63
CA ASN A 197 5.28 -22.10 -36.84
C ASN A 197 4.07 -21.66 -35.98
N GLY A 198 4.15 -20.51 -35.31
CA GLY A 198 3.05 -19.94 -34.53
C GLY A 198 2.86 -20.51 -33.13
N ILE A 199 3.77 -21.36 -32.66
CA ILE A 199 3.76 -21.99 -31.33
C ILE A 199 4.37 -21.02 -30.31
N TYR A 200 3.77 -20.90 -29.14
CA TYR A 200 4.26 -19.96 -28.14
C TYR A 200 5.49 -20.51 -27.41
N ILE A 201 6.61 -19.79 -27.40
CA ILE A 201 7.83 -20.22 -26.70
C ILE A 201 7.80 -19.66 -25.26
N SER A 202 7.64 -20.54 -24.27
CA SER A 202 7.82 -20.22 -22.85
C SER A 202 9.25 -20.58 -22.43
N GLY A 203 10.01 -19.61 -21.93
CA GLY A 203 11.20 -19.88 -21.12
C GLY A 203 10.75 -20.18 -19.69
N MET A 204 10.89 -21.43 -19.25
CA MET A 204 10.41 -21.86 -17.93
C MET A 204 11.39 -21.51 -16.82
N SER A 205 10.84 -20.90 -15.77
CA SER A 205 11.24 -21.12 -14.37
C SER A 205 10.64 -22.46 -13.88
N GLU A 206 11.34 -23.19 -13.01
CA GLU A 206 10.86 -24.43 -12.36
C GLU A 206 9.53 -24.26 -11.61
N MET A 207 9.12 -23.01 -11.35
CA MET A 207 7.87 -22.65 -10.68
C MET A 207 6.60 -22.94 -11.49
N TRP A 208 6.64 -23.23 -12.80
CA TRP A 208 5.43 -23.41 -13.64
C TRP A 208 5.08 -24.88 -13.92
N ALA A 209 3.79 -25.25 -13.87
CA ALA A 209 3.37 -26.66 -14.00
C ALA A 209 3.30 -27.14 -15.45
N VAL A 210 2.81 -26.31 -16.37
CA VAL A 210 2.71 -26.63 -17.80
C VAL A 210 3.00 -25.37 -18.62
N ASN A 211 3.69 -25.54 -19.74
CA ASN A 211 3.85 -24.51 -20.78
C ASN A 211 2.51 -24.25 -21.45
N ASP A 212 1.59 -23.53 -20.80
CA ASP A 212 0.28 -23.26 -21.39
C ASP A 212 0.33 -22.04 -22.32
N GLU A 213 -0.27 -22.21 -23.49
CA GLU A 213 -0.13 -21.36 -24.66
C GLU A 213 -1.34 -20.40 -24.80
N GLY A 214 -1.16 -19.16 -24.33
CA GLY A 214 -1.67 -17.98 -25.04
C GLY A 214 -3.14 -17.58 -24.89
N ARG A 215 -3.95 -18.23 -24.06
CA ARG A 215 -5.36 -17.79 -23.85
C ARG A 215 -5.66 -17.15 -22.51
N GLU A 216 -4.80 -17.35 -21.53
CA GLU A 216 -5.13 -17.09 -20.14
C GLU A 216 -4.30 -15.93 -19.57
N LYS A 217 -4.94 -15.12 -18.74
CA LYS A 217 -4.46 -13.77 -18.41
C LYS A 217 -4.08 -13.63 -16.94
N CYS A 218 -4.30 -14.62 -16.09
CA CYS A 218 -4.08 -14.50 -14.65
C CYS A 218 -3.36 -15.72 -14.12
N VAL A 219 -2.52 -15.54 -13.11
CA VAL A 219 -1.71 -16.64 -12.55
C VAL A 219 -2.31 -17.09 -11.22
N VAL A 220 -2.45 -18.40 -11.09
CA VAL A 220 -2.75 -19.07 -9.83
C VAL A 220 -1.61 -19.98 -9.43
N MET A 221 -1.45 -20.13 -8.12
CA MET A 221 -0.73 -21.24 -7.52
C MET A 221 -1.72 -22.39 -7.27
N GLU A 222 -1.35 -23.62 -7.64
CA GLU A 222 -2.23 -24.79 -7.53
C GLU A 222 -1.50 -26.07 -7.06
N SER A 223 -2.14 -26.83 -6.16
CA SER A 223 -1.71 -28.16 -5.69
C SER A 223 -2.06 -29.26 -6.72
N PRO A 224 -1.31 -30.38 -6.84
CA PRO A 224 -0.36 -30.96 -5.88
C PRO A 224 0.99 -30.25 -5.78
N ASP A 225 1.51 -29.73 -6.89
CA ASP A 225 2.92 -29.33 -6.99
C ASP A 225 3.18 -27.87 -6.57
N TRP A 226 2.12 -27.12 -6.26
CA TRP A 226 2.15 -25.70 -5.91
C TRP A 226 2.83 -24.80 -6.93
N LYS A 227 2.85 -25.29 -8.17
CA LYS A 227 3.37 -24.57 -9.30
C LYS A 227 2.36 -23.51 -9.76
N LEU A 228 2.89 -22.53 -10.44
CA LEU A 228 2.16 -21.48 -11.12
C LEU A 228 1.51 -22.07 -12.37
N ASN A 229 0.22 -21.81 -12.47
CA ASN A 229 -0.62 -22.13 -13.61
C ASN A 229 -1.30 -20.84 -14.09
N ASN A 230 -1.51 -20.77 -15.39
CA ASN A 230 -2.42 -19.79 -15.90
C ASN A 230 -3.88 -20.18 -15.56
N GLN A 231 -4.73 -19.17 -15.42
CA GLN A 231 -6.17 -19.31 -15.27
C GLN A 231 -6.89 -18.13 -15.92
N LEU A 232 -8.11 -18.39 -16.41
CA LEU A 232 -9.04 -17.34 -16.81
C LEU A 232 -9.33 -16.39 -15.64
N CYS A 233 -9.00 -15.11 -15.80
CA CYS A 233 -9.21 -14.07 -14.78
C CYS A 233 -10.66 -13.94 -14.28
N GLN A 234 -11.63 -14.39 -15.07
CA GLN A 234 -13.05 -14.36 -14.72
C GLN A 234 -13.45 -15.48 -13.76
N MET A 235 -12.65 -16.56 -13.68
CA MET A 235 -12.93 -17.64 -12.75
C MET A 235 -12.70 -17.17 -11.32
N ALA A 236 -13.58 -17.61 -10.43
CA ALA A 236 -13.44 -17.34 -9.02
C ALA A 236 -12.39 -18.28 -8.41
N SER A 237 -11.43 -17.71 -7.70
CA SER A 237 -10.42 -18.43 -6.93
C SER A 237 -10.20 -17.69 -5.62
N CYS A 238 -9.57 -18.36 -4.65
CA CYS A 238 -9.01 -17.66 -3.51
C CYS A 238 -7.80 -16.85 -3.97
N TYR A 239 -7.22 -16.04 -3.08
CA TYR A 239 -6.13 -15.15 -3.47
C TYR A 239 -5.25 -14.82 -2.27
N VAL A 240 -4.01 -14.40 -2.54
CA VAL A 240 -3.06 -14.01 -1.49
C VAL A 240 -2.87 -12.50 -1.57
N CYS A 241 -3.08 -11.81 -0.44
CA CYS A 241 -2.74 -10.39 -0.30
C CYS A 241 -1.43 -10.25 0.48
N GLU A 242 -0.65 -9.23 0.15
CA GLU A 242 0.59 -8.85 0.82
C GLU A 242 0.47 -7.43 1.40
N ILE A 243 0.73 -7.32 2.69
CA ILE A 243 0.83 -6.04 3.41
C ILE A 243 2.19 -5.44 3.09
N LEU A 244 2.20 -4.49 2.17
CA LEU A 244 3.36 -3.64 1.98
C LEU A 244 3.52 -2.76 3.23
N GLY A 245 4.73 -2.76 3.81
CA GLY A 245 5.09 -1.86 4.90
C GLY A 245 4.60 -0.44 4.66
N PRO A 246 4.16 0.30 5.70
CA PRO A 246 3.56 1.62 5.50
C PRO A 246 4.55 2.54 4.78
N ILE A 247 4.16 2.98 3.58
CA ILE A 247 5.02 3.81 2.75
C ILE A 247 4.93 5.26 3.25
N PHE A 248 5.80 5.65 4.16
CA PHE A 248 5.93 7.05 4.57
C PHE A 248 6.93 7.79 3.69
N SER A 249 6.44 8.82 3.02
CA SER A 249 7.27 9.89 2.48
C SER A 249 7.83 10.70 3.66
N LYS A 250 9.14 10.58 3.95
CA LYS A 250 9.84 11.52 4.82
C LYS A 250 10.88 12.29 4.00
N ALA A 251 10.81 13.62 4.08
CA ALA A 251 11.73 14.72 3.68
C ALA A 251 12.62 14.60 2.42
N ASN A 252 13.22 13.46 2.11
CA ASN A 252 13.96 13.22 0.85
C ASN A 252 13.15 12.41 -0.18
N CYS A 253 12.07 11.74 0.23
CA CYS A 253 11.04 11.32 -0.71
C CYS A 253 10.07 12.49 -0.88
N GLN A 254 10.43 13.49 -1.71
CA GLN A 254 9.58 14.67 -1.95
C GLN A 254 8.19 14.22 -2.45
N ASP A 255 7.19 14.37 -1.59
CA ASP A 255 5.74 14.34 -1.84
C ASP A 255 5.12 13.15 -2.59
N LYS A 256 5.88 12.09 -2.88
CA LYS A 256 5.38 10.94 -3.66
C LYS A 256 5.49 9.66 -2.84
N LYS A 257 4.41 8.87 -2.86
CA LYS A 257 4.17 7.57 -2.19
C LYS A 257 5.16 6.45 -2.59
N LEU A 258 6.32 6.77 -3.15
CA LEU A 258 7.30 5.82 -3.69
C LEU A 258 8.71 6.37 -3.42
N CYS A 259 9.48 5.66 -2.60
CA CYS A 259 10.87 5.99 -2.28
C CYS A 259 11.82 5.17 -3.15
N TYR A 260 12.62 5.85 -3.97
CA TYR A 260 13.65 5.24 -4.82
C TYR A 260 15.04 5.63 -4.30
N VAL A 261 15.98 4.70 -4.34
CA VAL A 261 17.38 4.90 -3.91
C VAL A 261 18.31 4.49 -5.04
N LEU A 262 19.25 5.35 -5.40
CA LEU A 262 20.32 5.04 -6.35
C LEU A 262 21.50 4.42 -5.61
N GLY A 263 21.90 3.22 -6.04
CA GLY A 263 23.13 2.57 -5.60
C GLY A 263 24.17 2.60 -6.71
N LYS A 264 25.43 2.91 -6.36
CA LYS A 264 26.49 3.18 -7.33
C LYS A 264 27.50 2.06 -7.47
N GLU A 265 27.59 1.26 -6.43
CA GLU A 265 28.45 0.10 -6.39
C GLU A 265 28.07 -0.73 -7.60
N LYS A 266 28.97 -0.85 -8.56
CA LYS A 266 28.72 -1.63 -9.76
C LYS A 266 28.90 -3.10 -9.41
N ASP A 267 27.94 -3.93 -9.82
CA ASP A 267 27.98 -5.37 -9.60
C ASP A 267 26.95 -6.07 -10.49
N ASN A 268 26.89 -7.40 -10.42
CA ASN A 268 25.85 -8.17 -11.09
C ASN A 268 24.47 -8.02 -10.42
N ARG A 269 23.39 -8.33 -11.16
CA ARG A 269 22.02 -8.12 -10.69
C ARG A 269 21.74 -8.79 -9.34
N ARG A 270 22.22 -10.02 -9.13
CA ARG A 270 21.98 -10.78 -7.90
C ARG A 270 22.51 -10.03 -6.67
N ILE A 271 23.73 -9.51 -6.75
CA ILE A 271 24.31 -8.73 -5.66
C ILE A 271 23.55 -7.42 -5.48
N GLN A 272 23.13 -6.76 -6.55
CA GLN A 272 22.32 -5.54 -6.44
C GLN A 272 20.95 -5.76 -5.82
N ALA A 273 20.27 -6.84 -6.19
CA ALA A 273 19.00 -7.24 -5.57
C ALA A 273 19.19 -7.47 -4.06
N SER A 274 20.26 -8.17 -3.67
CA SER A 274 20.61 -8.36 -2.26
C SER A 274 20.93 -7.04 -1.54
N ARG A 275 21.59 -6.08 -2.21
CA ARG A 275 21.80 -4.74 -1.65
C ARG A 275 20.48 -3.99 -1.45
N CYS A 276 19.54 -4.07 -2.40
CA CYS A 276 18.20 -3.51 -2.21
C CYS A 276 17.48 -4.16 -1.04
N GLN A 277 17.58 -5.47 -0.86
CA GLN A 277 17.03 -6.17 0.31
C GLN A 277 17.66 -5.66 1.61
N GLY A 278 18.98 -5.39 1.62
CA GLY A 278 19.67 -4.74 2.73
C GLY A 278 19.18 -3.32 3.05
N LEU A 279 18.59 -2.63 2.06
CA LEU A 279 17.90 -1.36 2.23
C LEU A 279 16.41 -1.50 2.58
N ASN A 280 15.97 -2.72 2.92
CA ASN A 280 14.57 -3.07 3.10
C ASN A 280 13.71 -2.71 1.87
N GLY A 281 14.20 -3.08 0.70
CA GLY A 281 13.55 -2.85 -0.57
C GLY A 281 13.84 -3.95 -1.57
N HIS A 282 13.44 -3.73 -2.80
CA HIS A 282 13.75 -4.56 -3.96
C HIS A 282 14.28 -3.65 -5.06
N LEU A 283 14.81 -4.22 -6.15
CA LEU A 283 15.15 -3.44 -7.33
C LEU A 283 13.91 -2.67 -7.81
N ALA A 284 14.09 -1.41 -8.19
CA ALA A 284 12.99 -0.50 -8.44
C ALA A 284 12.16 -0.93 -9.64
N ARG A 285 10.85 -1.05 -9.45
CA ARG A 285 9.94 -1.36 -10.54
C ARG A 285 9.32 -0.09 -11.11
N VAL A 286 9.59 0.17 -12.38
CA VAL A 286 9.06 1.34 -13.11
C VAL A 286 7.68 1.00 -13.67
N THR A 287 6.62 1.26 -12.90
CA THR A 287 5.26 0.78 -13.24
C THR A 287 4.45 1.71 -14.14
N ASN A 288 4.91 2.94 -14.42
CA ASN A 288 4.26 3.90 -15.32
C ASN A 288 5.25 5.03 -15.68
N ILE A 289 4.89 5.84 -16.69
CA ILE A 289 5.70 6.97 -17.17
C ILE A 289 6.01 8.00 -16.07
N GLY A 290 5.07 8.25 -15.15
CA GLY A 290 5.31 9.18 -14.05
C GLY A 290 6.39 8.71 -13.07
N ILE A 291 6.52 7.40 -12.86
CA ILE A 291 7.62 6.81 -12.07
C ILE A 291 8.92 6.85 -12.87
N MET A 292 8.86 6.55 -14.17
CA MET A 292 10.02 6.62 -15.06
C MET A 292 10.63 8.03 -15.05
N ASP A 293 9.80 9.06 -15.24
CA ASP A 293 10.23 10.45 -15.24
C ASP A 293 10.73 10.89 -13.86
N GLN A 294 10.13 10.36 -12.78
CA GLN A 294 10.63 10.59 -11.43
C GLN A 294 12.03 9.98 -11.25
N ILE A 295 12.27 8.75 -11.71
CA ILE A 295 13.57 8.09 -11.63
C ILE A 295 14.60 8.81 -12.51
N ARG A 296 14.23 9.21 -13.73
CA ARG A 296 15.09 10.03 -14.60
C ARG A 296 15.46 11.36 -13.98
N ALA A 297 14.47 12.06 -13.40
CA ALA A 297 14.72 13.31 -12.71
C ALA A 297 15.68 13.10 -11.53
N MET A 298 15.50 12.02 -10.76
CA MET A 298 16.41 11.64 -9.68
C MET A 298 17.82 11.36 -10.19
N ILE A 299 17.98 10.55 -11.24
CA ILE A 299 19.28 10.25 -11.87
C ILE A 299 19.97 11.54 -12.37
N ASN A 300 19.22 12.41 -13.05
CA ASN A 300 19.76 13.66 -13.62
C ASN A 300 20.14 14.69 -12.55
N GLN A 301 19.41 14.73 -11.43
CA GLN A 301 19.66 15.67 -10.34
C GLN A 301 20.76 15.20 -9.39
N ASP A 302 20.96 13.88 -9.28
CA ASP A 302 21.93 13.32 -8.36
C ASP A 302 23.34 13.36 -8.97
N PRO A 303 24.27 14.23 -8.48
CA PRO A 303 25.64 14.28 -9.01
C PRO A 303 26.36 12.94 -8.86
N LEU A 304 25.84 12.12 -7.95
CA LEU A 304 26.29 10.80 -7.59
C LEU A 304 25.97 9.73 -8.64
N ALA A 305 25.02 9.99 -9.56
CA ALA A 305 24.74 9.13 -10.71
C ALA A 305 25.83 9.20 -11.79
N LYS A 306 26.66 10.26 -11.78
CA LYS A 306 27.79 10.40 -12.72
C LYS A 306 28.77 9.24 -12.53
N GLY A 307 28.95 8.45 -13.59
CA GLY A 307 29.81 7.26 -13.62
C GLY A 307 29.04 5.93 -13.70
N CYS A 308 27.71 5.95 -13.64
CA CYS A 308 26.87 4.79 -13.91
C CYS A 308 26.37 4.84 -15.36
N ASN A 309 26.82 3.91 -16.20
CA ASN A 309 26.37 3.83 -17.60
C ASN A 309 24.94 3.27 -17.71
N GLY A 310 24.46 2.60 -16.65
CA GLY A 310 23.09 2.17 -16.53
C GLY A 310 22.74 1.78 -15.11
N PHE A 311 21.48 1.41 -14.89
CA PHE A 311 20.98 1.00 -13.58
C PHE A 311 20.08 -0.22 -13.69
N TYR A 312 20.38 -1.29 -12.96
CA TYR A 312 19.46 -2.40 -12.79
C TYR A 312 18.15 -1.93 -12.15
N VAL A 313 17.05 -2.47 -12.68
CA VAL A 313 15.69 -2.29 -12.18
C VAL A 313 15.05 -3.65 -11.93
N GLY A 314 13.97 -3.67 -11.14
CA GLY A 314 13.26 -4.89 -10.73
C GLY A 314 12.32 -5.39 -11.82
N ILE A 315 12.85 -5.48 -13.04
CA ILE A 315 12.17 -6.05 -14.20
C ILE A 315 13.10 -7.14 -14.70
N ASP A 316 12.64 -8.37 -14.57
CA ASP A 316 13.28 -9.52 -15.19
C ASP A 316 12.59 -9.75 -16.53
N SER A 317 13.41 -9.79 -17.57
CA SER A 317 13.00 -10.04 -18.94
C SER A 317 13.13 -11.53 -19.23
N ASP A 318 12.17 -12.31 -18.74
CA ASP A 318 12.03 -13.70 -19.16
C ASP A 318 11.06 -13.80 -20.34
N LYS A 319 11.33 -13.06 -21.43
CA LYS A 319 10.57 -13.15 -22.71
C LYS A 319 9.03 -13.27 -22.59
N ARG A 320 8.41 -12.68 -21.56
CA ARG A 320 6.96 -12.54 -21.38
C ARG A 320 6.68 -11.26 -20.61
N SER A 321 5.72 -10.46 -21.08
CA SER A 321 5.31 -9.24 -20.37
C SER A 321 4.16 -9.55 -19.41
N PHE A 322 4.38 -9.32 -18.12
CA PHE A 322 3.34 -9.40 -17.09
C PHE A 322 2.87 -8.00 -16.69
N GLU A 323 1.55 -7.81 -16.52
CA GLU A 323 0.93 -6.55 -16.10
C GLU A 323 0.33 -6.70 -14.68
N ARG A 324 0.22 -5.58 -13.95
CA ARG A 324 -0.48 -5.53 -12.66
C ARG A 324 -1.97 -5.23 -12.84
N LEU A 325 -2.72 -5.49 -11.77
CA LEU A 325 -4.17 -5.57 -11.68
C LEU A 325 -4.97 -4.29 -11.91
N ASN A 326 -4.40 -3.12 -11.67
CA ASN A 326 -5.15 -1.87 -11.52
C ASN A 326 -5.58 -1.23 -12.85
N GLY A 327 -5.50 -1.96 -13.97
CA GLY A 327 -5.59 -1.38 -15.32
C GLY A 327 -4.46 -0.39 -15.64
N LYS A 328 -3.52 -0.17 -14.70
CA LYS A 328 -2.25 0.50 -14.95
C LYS A 328 -1.44 -0.46 -15.80
N GLN A 329 -1.62 -0.32 -17.11
CA GLN A 329 -0.70 -0.82 -18.12
C GLN A 329 0.71 -0.55 -17.60
N ILE A 330 1.63 -1.51 -17.72
CA ILE A 330 3.03 -1.15 -17.86
C ILE A 330 3.09 -0.46 -19.24
N THR A 331 2.67 0.81 -19.27
CA THR A 331 2.49 1.61 -20.49
C THR A 331 3.83 1.94 -21.12
N TYR A 332 4.90 1.77 -20.36
CA TYR A 332 6.21 2.20 -20.79
C TYR A 332 7.18 1.04 -20.72
N GLN A 333 7.16 0.20 -21.75
CA GLN A 333 8.32 -0.59 -22.13
C GLN A 333 8.94 0.12 -23.32
N ARG A 334 9.69 1.19 -23.07
CA ARG A 334 10.51 1.78 -24.13
C ARG A 334 11.83 1.03 -24.08
N PHE A 335 11.82 -0.17 -24.65
CA PHE A 335 13.05 -0.81 -25.05
C PHE A 335 13.60 -0.02 -26.23
N THR A 336 14.90 0.26 -26.23
CA THR A 336 15.55 0.88 -27.38
C THR A 336 15.85 -0.18 -28.42
N ASP A 337 14.82 -0.49 -29.21
CA ASP A 337 14.79 -1.42 -30.35
C ASP A 337 15.29 -2.85 -30.07
N ASP A 338 14.62 -3.82 -30.71
CA ASP A 338 14.94 -5.25 -30.70
C ASP A 338 16.24 -5.54 -31.48
N LEU A 339 17.36 -4.93 -31.08
CA LEU A 339 18.66 -5.28 -31.60
C LEU A 339 19.07 -6.65 -31.04
N SER A 340 18.57 -7.68 -31.72
CA SER A 340 19.03 -9.06 -31.75
C SER A 340 19.07 -9.83 -30.41
N SER A 341 17.98 -10.56 -30.16
CA SER A 341 17.96 -12.04 -30.15
C SER A 341 18.95 -12.83 -29.27
N SER A 342 19.56 -12.29 -28.22
CA SER A 342 20.31 -13.17 -27.30
C SER A 342 19.43 -13.70 -26.17
N MET A 343 19.19 -15.02 -26.18
CA MET A 343 18.68 -15.78 -25.03
C MET A 343 19.59 -15.72 -23.78
N SER A 344 20.64 -14.90 -23.77
CA SER A 344 21.54 -14.73 -22.63
C SER A 344 21.29 -13.43 -21.84
N ARG A 345 20.33 -12.60 -22.24
CA ARG A 345 20.05 -11.28 -21.65
C ARG A 345 18.63 -11.26 -21.09
N HIS A 346 18.53 -11.53 -19.79
CA HIS A 346 17.24 -11.63 -19.07
C HIS A 346 17.06 -10.57 -17.99
N CYS A 347 18.01 -9.64 -17.87
CA CYS A 347 17.99 -8.61 -16.85
C CYS A 347 17.76 -7.25 -17.49
N THR A 348 16.94 -6.39 -16.88
CA THR A 348 16.66 -5.06 -17.43
C THR A 348 17.50 -3.98 -16.76
N VAL A 349 18.12 -3.13 -17.58
CA VAL A 349 18.84 -1.94 -17.14
C VAL A 349 18.21 -0.67 -17.74
N MET A 350 18.23 0.43 -17.00
CA MET A 350 17.98 1.78 -17.52
C MET A 350 19.32 2.39 -17.94
N ASP A 351 19.58 2.47 -19.24
CA ASP A 351 20.92 2.80 -19.78
C ASP A 351 21.03 4.28 -20.23
N GLU A 352 22.11 4.94 -19.83
CA GLU A 352 22.36 6.35 -20.11
C GLU A 352 22.46 6.66 -21.62
N ALA A 353 23.13 5.80 -22.39
CA ALA A 353 23.29 5.96 -23.85
C ALA A 353 21.93 6.03 -24.56
N PHE A 354 20.93 5.45 -23.92
CA PHE A 354 19.56 5.37 -24.39
C PHE A 354 18.61 6.29 -23.64
N GLN A 355 19.11 7.39 -23.04
CA GLN A 355 18.29 8.34 -22.26
C GLN A 355 17.54 7.66 -21.10
N TYR A 356 18.20 6.69 -20.47
CA TYR A 356 17.66 5.85 -19.41
C TYR A 356 16.38 5.10 -19.81
N ASN A 357 16.22 4.79 -21.09
CA ASN A 357 15.25 3.80 -21.56
C ASN A 357 15.68 2.39 -21.14
N TRP A 358 14.76 1.43 -21.24
CA TRP A 358 15.04 0.05 -20.84
C TRP A 358 15.83 -0.65 -21.92
N MET A 359 16.72 -1.55 -21.49
CA MET A 359 17.45 -2.43 -22.38
C MET A 359 17.63 -3.78 -21.69
N ASP A 360 17.52 -4.85 -22.47
CA ASP A 360 17.88 -6.19 -22.02
C ASP A 360 19.40 -6.31 -21.97
N GLU A 361 19.90 -6.78 -20.82
CA GLU A 361 21.31 -6.90 -20.52
C GLU A 361 21.60 -8.26 -19.85
N ALA A 362 22.84 -8.71 -19.97
CA ALA A 362 23.33 -9.87 -19.24
C ALA A 362 23.24 -9.60 -17.73
N CYS A 363 22.72 -10.55 -16.97
CA CYS A 363 22.57 -10.42 -15.52
C CYS A 363 23.91 -10.28 -14.76
N GLU A 364 25.01 -10.69 -15.41
CA GLU A 364 26.38 -10.52 -14.93
C GLU A 364 27.01 -9.18 -15.32
N HIS A 365 26.27 -8.31 -16.01
CA HIS A 365 26.78 -6.99 -16.38
C HIS A 365 27.02 -6.16 -15.13
N ASN A 366 28.20 -5.54 -15.07
CA ASN A 366 28.68 -4.83 -13.90
C ASN A 366 28.19 -3.37 -13.93
N THR A 367 27.02 -3.12 -13.37
CA THR A 367 26.40 -1.79 -13.42
C THR A 367 25.72 -1.39 -12.11
N CYS A 368 25.29 -0.14 -12.04
CA CYS A 368 24.64 0.44 -10.87
C CYS A 368 23.21 -0.10 -10.72
N PHE A 369 22.47 0.37 -9.71
CA PHE A 369 21.12 -0.13 -9.45
C PHE A 369 20.20 0.93 -8.87
N ILE A 370 18.90 0.79 -9.08
CA ILE A 370 17.88 1.58 -8.40
C ILE A 370 17.10 0.62 -7.51
N CYS A 371 16.91 0.96 -6.24
CA CYS A 371 16.01 0.25 -5.32
C CYS A 371 14.70 1.01 -5.15
N LYS A 372 13.61 0.29 -4.95
CA LYS A 372 12.39 0.79 -4.32
C LYS A 372 12.38 0.29 -2.88
N ALA A 373 12.43 1.21 -1.92
CA ALA A 373 12.31 0.85 -0.51
C ALA A 373 10.84 0.52 -0.17
N ILE A 374 10.59 -0.59 0.53
CA ILE A 374 9.27 -0.96 1.05
C ILE A 374 9.25 -0.61 2.55
N GLY A 375 8.35 0.28 2.94
CA GLY A 375 8.25 0.71 4.33
C GLY A 375 9.45 1.55 4.79
N TYR A 376 9.65 1.58 6.10
CA TYR A 376 10.74 2.32 6.71
C TYR A 376 12.08 1.60 6.51
N PRO A 377 13.12 2.24 5.97
CA PRO A 377 14.43 1.63 5.89
C PRO A 377 14.99 1.35 7.29
N LEU A 378 15.95 0.44 7.39
CA LEU A 378 16.66 0.20 8.65
C LEU A 378 17.20 1.53 9.21
N LYS A 379 17.13 1.68 10.53
CA LYS A 379 17.48 2.89 11.30
C LYS A 379 16.57 4.10 11.06
N HIS A 380 15.51 3.96 10.27
CA HIS A 380 14.57 5.06 10.07
C HIS A 380 13.82 5.40 11.36
N VAL A 381 13.70 6.70 11.64
CA VAL A 381 12.95 7.21 12.80
C VAL A 381 11.46 7.27 12.48
N VAL A 382 10.72 6.45 13.20
CA VAL A 382 9.28 6.33 13.14
C VAL A 382 8.63 7.38 14.07
N PRO A 383 7.63 8.15 13.61
CA PRO A 383 6.92 9.11 14.46
C PRO A 383 6.13 8.41 15.58
N ALA A 384 6.22 8.95 16.79
CA ALA A 384 5.47 8.45 17.94
C ALA A 384 3.97 8.79 17.86
N GLY A 385 3.13 7.92 18.41
CA GLY A 385 1.69 8.14 18.58
C GLY A 385 0.86 8.10 17.31
N LEU A 386 1.46 7.74 16.17
CA LEU A 386 0.74 7.65 14.92
C LEU A 386 -0.14 6.40 14.91
N LYS A 387 -1.45 6.61 14.88
CA LYS A 387 -2.42 5.55 14.59
C LYS A 387 -2.52 5.41 13.08
N MET A 388 -1.97 4.32 12.56
CA MET A 388 -2.25 3.92 11.18
C MET A 388 -3.46 3.01 11.18
N ALA A 389 -4.59 3.60 10.84
CA ALA A 389 -5.66 2.81 10.25
C ALA A 389 -5.15 2.36 8.87
N LEU A 390 -5.04 1.04 8.65
CA LEU A 390 -5.24 0.51 7.30
C LEU A 390 -6.57 1.11 6.83
N SER A 391 -6.63 1.57 5.57
CA SER A 391 -7.61 2.54 5.08
C SER A 391 -9.08 2.08 5.06
N PHE A 392 -9.47 1.08 5.84
CA PHE A 392 -10.83 0.59 5.92
C PHE A 392 -11.14 0.00 7.30
N GLU A 393 -12.33 0.31 7.83
CA GLU A 393 -12.91 -0.40 8.97
C GLU A 393 -13.26 -1.83 8.53
N MET A 394 -12.27 -2.72 8.65
CA MET A 394 -12.29 -4.13 8.27
C MET A 394 -13.47 -4.95 8.87
N ARG A 395 -14.20 -4.37 9.83
CA ARG A 395 -15.29 -5.04 10.56
C ARG A 395 -16.54 -5.26 9.70
N GLU A 396 -16.89 -4.35 8.78
CA GLU A 396 -18.11 -4.52 7.98
C GLU A 396 -17.95 -5.56 6.85
N ILE A 397 -16.78 -5.64 6.23
CA ILE A 397 -16.53 -6.59 5.14
C ILE A 397 -16.35 -8.03 5.66
N ILE A 398 -15.68 -8.22 6.81
CA ILE A 398 -15.56 -9.54 7.44
C ILE A 398 -16.91 -9.99 8.00
N ALA A 399 -17.70 -9.09 8.58
CA ALA A 399 -19.07 -9.41 8.99
C ALA A 399 -19.96 -9.77 7.78
N ALA A 400 -19.82 -9.08 6.65
CA ALA A 400 -20.55 -9.42 5.42
C ALA A 400 -20.12 -10.78 4.82
N GLY A 401 -18.82 -11.12 4.85
CA GLY A 401 -18.29 -12.40 4.35
C GLY A 401 -18.56 -13.60 5.27
N GLU A 402 -18.55 -13.43 6.59
CA GLU A 402 -18.95 -14.47 7.55
C GLU A 402 -20.48 -14.63 7.62
N TYR A 403 -21.26 -13.56 7.39
CA TYR A 403 -22.71 -13.62 7.32
C TYR A 403 -23.19 -14.41 6.07
N ASP A 404 -22.48 -14.31 4.95
CA ASP A 404 -22.81 -15.02 3.69
C ASP A 404 -22.59 -16.56 3.79
N SER A 405 -21.59 -17.02 4.53
CA SER A 405 -21.28 -18.45 4.61
C SER A 405 -22.16 -19.23 5.60
N ARG A 406 -22.74 -18.60 6.64
CA ARG A 406 -23.67 -19.27 7.58
C ARG A 406 -25.14 -19.20 7.15
N LYS A 407 -25.52 -18.30 6.25
CA LYS A 407 -26.92 -18.11 5.82
C LYS A 407 -27.30 -18.69 4.45
N ARG A 408 -26.44 -19.51 3.82
CA ARG A 408 -26.77 -20.30 2.61
C ARG A 408 -27.92 -21.33 2.76
N ARG A 409 -28.68 -21.31 3.87
CA ARG A 409 -29.96 -22.03 4.01
C ARG A 409 -31.20 -21.13 4.01
N SER A 410 -31.07 -19.81 3.98
CA SER A 410 -32.16 -18.93 3.58
C SER A 410 -31.75 -18.27 2.26
N GLN A 411 -32.46 -18.58 1.18
CA GLN A 411 -32.34 -17.86 -0.09
C GLN A 411 -32.27 -16.34 0.19
N PRO A 412 -31.43 -15.57 -0.54
CA PRO A 412 -31.55 -14.12 -0.51
C PRO A 412 -33.01 -13.77 -0.79
N ALA A 413 -33.58 -12.85 -0.02
CA ALA A 413 -34.95 -12.39 -0.25
C ALA A 413 -35.07 -12.05 -1.74
N GLU A 414 -35.94 -12.76 -2.46
CA GLU A 414 -36.20 -12.45 -3.85
C GLU A 414 -36.66 -11.00 -3.89
N CYS A 415 -36.00 -10.18 -4.70
CA CYS A 415 -36.42 -8.80 -4.89
C CYS A 415 -37.88 -8.79 -5.34
N GLN A 416 -38.63 -7.78 -4.92
CA GLN A 416 -40.01 -7.61 -5.35
C GLN A 416 -40.11 -7.64 -6.89
N THR A 417 -41.24 -8.12 -7.43
CA THR A 417 -41.43 -8.24 -8.88
C THR A 417 -41.13 -6.90 -9.58
N GLY A 418 -40.20 -6.92 -10.54
CA GLY A 418 -39.74 -5.73 -11.27
C GLY A 418 -38.44 -5.11 -10.75
N TRP A 419 -37.98 -5.49 -9.56
CA TRP A 419 -36.68 -5.09 -9.01
C TRP A 419 -35.58 -6.05 -9.44
N LYS A 420 -34.38 -5.52 -9.67
CA LYS A 420 -33.19 -6.30 -10.06
C LYS A 420 -32.24 -6.43 -8.87
N LEU A 421 -31.87 -7.66 -8.52
CA LEU A 421 -30.83 -7.91 -7.53
C LEU A 421 -29.46 -7.54 -8.12
N LEU A 422 -28.86 -6.46 -7.64
CA LEU A 422 -27.51 -6.03 -8.00
C LEU A 422 -26.62 -6.12 -6.76
N ASN A 423 -25.74 -7.11 -6.73
CA ASN A 423 -25.04 -7.57 -5.53
C ASN A 423 -26.02 -7.96 -4.40
N HIS A 424 -26.19 -7.07 -3.43
CA HIS A 424 -27.01 -7.27 -2.22
C HIS A 424 -28.12 -6.22 -2.09
N HIS A 425 -28.34 -5.44 -3.14
CA HIS A 425 -29.37 -4.41 -3.18
C HIS A 425 -30.37 -4.75 -4.28
N CYS A 426 -31.65 -4.66 -3.96
CA CYS A 426 -32.70 -4.65 -4.96
C CYS A 426 -32.78 -3.23 -5.52
N VAL A 427 -32.59 -3.12 -6.84
CA VAL A 427 -32.57 -1.85 -7.56
C VAL A 427 -33.69 -1.83 -8.59
N TYR A 428 -34.48 -0.76 -8.59
CA TYR A 428 -35.55 -0.55 -9.56
C TYR A 428 -35.18 0.58 -10.52
N PHE A 429 -35.24 0.29 -11.81
CA PHE A 429 -35.00 1.27 -12.87
C PHE A 429 -36.34 1.71 -13.45
N ASN A 430 -36.72 2.97 -13.21
CA ASN A 430 -37.93 3.55 -13.79
C ASN A 430 -37.56 4.46 -14.96
N THR A 431 -38.09 4.16 -16.15
CA THR A 431 -37.82 4.92 -17.38
C THR A 431 -38.82 6.06 -17.61
N SER A 432 -39.79 6.27 -16.73
CA SER A 432 -40.72 7.40 -16.81
C SER A 432 -40.00 8.71 -16.51
N ASN A 433 -40.24 9.72 -17.34
CA ASN A 433 -39.70 11.06 -17.14
C ASN A 433 -40.55 11.79 -16.10
N VAL A 434 -40.04 11.90 -14.88
CA VAL A 434 -40.73 12.58 -13.76
C VAL A 434 -39.81 13.61 -13.12
N THR A 435 -40.39 14.53 -12.36
CA THR A 435 -39.62 15.45 -11.51
C THR A 435 -38.92 14.67 -10.39
N ARG A 436 -37.93 15.28 -9.74
CA ARG A 436 -37.24 14.62 -8.61
C ARG A 436 -38.20 14.28 -7.47
N ASP A 437 -39.13 15.18 -7.15
CA ASP A 437 -40.07 14.99 -6.03
C ASP A 437 -41.03 13.83 -6.32
N GLU A 438 -41.48 13.70 -7.57
CA GLU A 438 -42.28 12.55 -8.02
C GLU A 438 -41.47 11.24 -8.02
N ALA A 439 -40.18 11.28 -8.39
CA ALA A 439 -39.29 10.13 -8.32
C ALA A 439 -39.05 9.66 -6.87
N ASP A 440 -38.82 10.61 -5.96
CA ASP A 440 -38.64 10.31 -4.54
C ASP A 440 -39.92 9.74 -3.93
N GLN A 441 -41.07 10.36 -4.22
CA GLN A 441 -42.38 9.86 -3.80
C GLN A 441 -42.65 8.45 -4.36
N PHE A 442 -42.31 8.18 -5.62
CA PHE A 442 -42.44 6.85 -6.21
C PHE A 442 -41.58 5.81 -5.48
N CYS A 443 -40.30 6.14 -5.23
CA CYS A 443 -39.40 5.21 -4.55
C CYS A 443 -39.89 4.91 -3.13
N ASN A 444 -40.30 5.93 -2.38
CA ASN A 444 -40.85 5.79 -1.03
C ASN A 444 -42.14 4.93 -1.01
N ASN A 445 -43.03 5.12 -1.98
CA ASN A 445 -44.24 4.31 -2.12
C ASN A 445 -43.96 2.84 -2.50
N SER A 446 -42.78 2.57 -3.07
CA SER A 446 -42.36 1.23 -3.51
C SER A 446 -41.45 0.52 -2.49
N ASN A 447 -41.48 0.94 -1.22
CA ASN A 447 -40.61 0.44 -0.15
C ASN A 447 -39.10 0.60 -0.45
N GLY A 448 -38.74 1.64 -1.21
CA GLY A 448 -37.35 2.01 -1.46
C GLY A 448 -37.11 3.49 -1.19
N GLN A 449 -35.92 3.94 -1.54
CA GLN A 449 -35.56 5.35 -1.57
C GLN A 449 -34.89 5.69 -2.90
N LEU A 450 -34.97 6.95 -3.33
CA LEU A 450 -34.20 7.42 -4.48
C LEU A 450 -32.71 7.19 -4.18
N ALA A 451 -31.98 6.59 -5.13
CA ALA A 451 -30.59 6.19 -4.91
C ALA A 451 -29.76 7.32 -4.27
N PRO A 452 -29.29 7.16 -3.00
CA PRO A 452 -28.61 8.20 -2.24
C PRO A 452 -27.25 8.55 -2.87
N ASP A 453 -26.51 9.52 -2.29
CA ASP A 453 -25.10 9.78 -2.65
C ASP A 453 -24.30 8.49 -2.40
N LEU A 454 -24.15 7.70 -3.47
CA LEU A 454 -23.70 6.33 -3.40
C LEU A 454 -22.23 6.31 -2.97
N ASN A 455 -21.85 5.31 -2.16
CA ASN A 455 -20.44 4.95 -2.09
C ASN A 455 -19.96 4.58 -3.51
N SER A 456 -18.66 4.74 -3.79
CA SER A 456 -18.11 4.54 -5.14
C SER A 456 -18.45 3.18 -5.75
N GLN A 457 -18.68 2.17 -4.91
CA GLN A 457 -18.97 0.81 -5.33
C GLN A 457 -20.41 0.65 -5.87
N LEU A 458 -21.42 1.14 -5.14
CA LEU A 458 -22.82 1.05 -5.59
C LEU A 458 -23.07 1.94 -6.80
N HIS A 459 -22.35 3.07 -6.89
CA HIS A 459 -22.34 3.92 -8.08
C HIS A 459 -21.85 3.15 -9.31
N ASP A 460 -20.70 2.50 -9.21
CA ASP A 460 -20.11 1.73 -10.32
C ASP A 460 -21.00 0.55 -10.73
N ILE A 461 -21.69 -0.09 -9.77
CA ILE A 461 -22.60 -1.20 -10.04
C ILE A 461 -23.84 -0.71 -10.80
N ILE A 462 -24.48 0.38 -10.35
CA ILE A 462 -25.65 0.95 -11.03
C ILE A 462 -25.24 1.49 -12.41
N ALA A 463 -24.10 2.16 -12.52
CA ALA A 463 -23.55 2.62 -13.79
C ALA A 463 -23.34 1.43 -14.75
N ARG A 464 -22.69 0.35 -14.29
CA ARG A 464 -22.51 -0.87 -15.10
C ARG A 464 -23.83 -1.48 -15.54
N ALA A 465 -24.82 -1.58 -14.65
CA ALA A 465 -26.13 -2.12 -14.99
C ALA A 465 -26.80 -1.29 -16.10
N ILE A 466 -26.71 0.04 -16.03
CA ILE A 466 -27.18 0.94 -17.09
C ILE A 466 -26.38 0.74 -18.38
N PHE A 467 -25.05 0.65 -18.28
CA PHE A 467 -24.16 0.39 -19.43
C PHE A 467 -24.38 -0.97 -20.08
N THR A 468 -24.84 -1.98 -19.36
CA THR A 468 -25.08 -3.31 -19.96
C THR A 468 -26.45 -3.40 -20.65
N SER A 469 -27.35 -2.45 -20.39
CA SER A 469 -28.71 -2.46 -20.92
C SER A 469 -28.84 -1.49 -22.09
N GLN A 470 -29.02 -2.00 -23.31
CA GLN A 470 -29.19 -1.16 -24.51
C GLN A 470 -30.29 -0.10 -24.36
N ASP A 471 -31.36 -0.45 -23.63
CA ASP A 471 -32.50 0.45 -23.40
C ASP A 471 -32.20 1.57 -22.39
N LEU A 472 -31.28 1.36 -21.44
CA LEU A 472 -31.00 2.33 -20.36
C LEU A 472 -29.85 3.28 -20.73
N GLN A 473 -28.95 2.89 -21.63
CA GLN A 473 -27.80 3.70 -22.05
C GLN A 473 -28.17 5.07 -22.66
N ARG A 474 -29.39 5.22 -23.20
CA ARG A 474 -29.87 6.45 -23.82
C ARG A 474 -30.53 7.42 -22.84
N LEU A 475 -30.70 7.01 -21.59
CA LEU A 475 -31.46 7.72 -20.57
C LEU A 475 -30.53 8.42 -19.56
N ARG A 476 -31.01 9.55 -19.00
CA ARG A 476 -30.31 10.30 -17.94
C ARG A 476 -31.08 10.12 -16.65
N PHE A 477 -30.46 9.56 -15.62
CA PHE A 477 -31.18 9.21 -14.40
C PHE A 477 -31.03 10.27 -13.31
N TRP A 478 -32.11 10.54 -12.58
CA TRP A 478 -32.06 11.20 -11.28
C TRP A 478 -31.28 10.32 -10.29
N HIS A 479 -30.34 10.93 -9.59
CA HIS A 479 -29.68 10.35 -8.41
C HIS A 479 -29.39 11.46 -7.38
N ILE A 480 -29.19 11.07 -6.14
CA ILE A 480 -28.68 11.96 -5.10
C ILE A 480 -27.15 11.91 -5.23
N GLY A 481 -26.47 13.02 -5.45
CA GLY A 481 -25.00 12.98 -5.43
C GLY A 481 -24.24 14.29 -5.58
N ARG A 482 -23.17 14.52 -4.81
CA ARG A 482 -22.27 15.66 -5.00
C ARG A 482 -21.28 15.40 -6.16
N PRO A 483 -21.02 16.37 -7.05
CA PRO A 483 -19.94 16.28 -8.01
C PRO A 483 -18.58 16.17 -7.30
N LYS A 484 -17.69 15.31 -7.79
CA LYS A 484 -16.32 15.13 -7.25
C LYS A 484 -15.45 16.41 -7.29
N THR A 485 -15.90 17.49 -7.93
CA THR A 485 -15.13 18.71 -8.20
C THR A 485 -15.51 19.92 -7.34
N CYS A 486 -16.42 19.81 -6.37
CA CYS A 486 -16.86 20.96 -5.56
C CYS A 486 -16.16 21.04 -4.18
N SER A 487 -15.66 22.23 -3.82
CA SER A 487 -15.06 22.51 -2.51
C SER A 487 -16.11 22.76 -1.41
N PHE A 488 -15.73 22.54 -0.15
CA PHE A 488 -16.59 22.37 1.03
C PHE A 488 -17.56 23.52 1.35
N HIS A 489 -17.44 24.70 0.72
CA HIS A 489 -18.22 25.90 1.06
C HIS A 489 -19.23 26.37 -0.01
N GLN A 490 -19.42 25.67 -1.14
CA GLN A 490 -20.27 26.18 -2.24
C GLN A 490 -21.43 25.28 -2.72
N CYS A 491 -21.77 24.18 -2.03
CA CYS A 491 -22.90 23.33 -2.43
C CYS A 491 -23.88 23.09 -1.30
N LEU A 492 -24.95 23.89 -1.28
CA LEU A 492 -26.22 23.47 -0.67
C LEU A 492 -26.91 22.47 -1.60
N SER A 493 -27.68 21.55 -1.01
CA SER A 493 -28.46 20.47 -1.63
C SER A 493 -29.03 20.81 -3.01
N GLY A 494 -28.41 20.28 -4.07
CA GLY A 494 -28.84 20.42 -5.47
C GLY A 494 -29.43 19.12 -6.05
N CYS A 495 -30.05 19.22 -7.23
CA CYS A 495 -30.52 18.09 -8.04
C CYS A 495 -29.49 17.79 -9.15
N TYR A 496 -29.14 16.51 -9.30
CA TYR A 496 -28.09 16.07 -10.23
C TYR A 496 -28.60 14.95 -11.14
N LEU A 497 -28.22 15.01 -12.41
CA LEU A 497 -28.51 13.97 -13.40
C LEU A 497 -27.23 13.18 -13.70
N LEU A 498 -27.33 11.86 -13.66
CA LEU A 498 -26.27 10.97 -14.08
C LEU A 498 -26.24 10.92 -15.61
N ASN A 499 -25.20 11.48 -16.22
CA ASN A 499 -24.96 11.31 -17.64
C ASN A 499 -24.04 10.12 -17.87
N VAL A 500 -24.64 9.01 -18.30
CA VAL A 500 -23.96 7.72 -18.38
C VAL A 500 -22.99 7.67 -19.56
N SER A 501 -23.20 8.43 -20.64
CA SER A 501 -22.28 8.43 -21.79
C SER A 501 -20.92 9.08 -21.51
N THR A 502 -20.82 9.91 -20.47
CA THR A 502 -19.60 10.66 -20.14
C THR A 502 -18.98 10.29 -18.79
N GLY A 503 -19.67 9.48 -17.96
CA GLY A 503 -19.21 9.10 -16.62
C GLY A 503 -19.06 10.28 -15.65
N LEU A 504 -19.71 11.42 -15.94
CA LEU A 504 -19.61 12.67 -15.18
C LEU A 504 -21.00 13.15 -14.74
N THR A 505 -21.11 13.64 -13.49
CA THR A 505 -22.24 14.45 -13.01
C THR A 505 -22.10 15.85 -13.60
N THR A 506 -22.84 16.19 -14.66
CA THR A 506 -22.51 17.38 -15.47
C THR A 506 -23.37 18.62 -15.23
N GLU A 507 -24.48 18.58 -14.50
CA GLU A 507 -25.29 19.80 -14.30
C GLU A 507 -25.82 19.92 -12.86
N SER A 508 -25.41 20.98 -12.17
CA SER A 508 -26.21 21.56 -11.09
C SER A 508 -27.44 22.19 -11.73
N VAL A 509 -28.58 21.50 -11.67
CA VAL A 509 -29.82 22.06 -12.20
C VAL A 509 -30.39 23.01 -11.15
N HIS A 510 -30.31 24.32 -11.40
CA HIS A 510 -30.92 25.33 -10.51
C HIS A 510 -32.46 25.26 -10.46
N ASN A 511 -33.06 24.35 -11.22
CA ASN A 511 -34.50 24.13 -11.25
C ASN A 511 -34.82 22.62 -11.35
N CYS A 512 -35.19 21.97 -10.24
CA CYS A 512 -35.47 20.53 -10.17
C CYS A 512 -36.75 20.06 -10.91
N GLN A 513 -37.29 20.93 -11.79
CA GLN A 513 -38.50 20.70 -12.58
C GLN A 513 -38.25 19.93 -13.88
N ARG A 514 -37.02 19.52 -14.20
CA ARG A 514 -36.76 18.67 -15.37
C ARG A 514 -37.36 17.28 -15.16
N LEU A 515 -37.92 16.72 -16.22
CA LEU A 515 -38.44 15.36 -16.19
C LEU A 515 -37.32 14.40 -16.60
N ALA A 516 -37.04 13.39 -15.78
CA ALA A 516 -36.03 12.38 -16.09
C ALA A 516 -36.36 11.00 -15.49
N PRO A 517 -35.84 9.91 -16.07
CA PRO A 517 -35.80 8.58 -15.47
C PRO A 517 -35.13 8.58 -14.10
N PHE A 518 -35.34 7.55 -13.29
CA PHE A 518 -34.80 7.49 -11.94
C PHE A 518 -34.52 6.06 -11.47
N VAL A 519 -33.73 5.94 -10.41
CA VAL A 519 -33.30 4.66 -9.82
C VAL A 519 -33.68 4.64 -8.34
N CYS A 520 -34.45 3.62 -7.94
CA CYS A 520 -34.77 3.36 -6.54
C CYS A 520 -33.91 2.23 -5.99
N ILE A 521 -33.62 2.29 -4.70
CA ILE A 521 -32.93 1.23 -3.95
C ILE A 521 -33.82 0.82 -2.80
N GLU A 522 -34.06 -0.48 -2.65
CA GLU A 522 -34.90 -1.02 -1.57
C GLU A 522 -34.29 -0.70 -0.20
N LEU A 523 -35.13 -0.29 0.75
CA LEU A 523 -34.74 -0.06 2.14
C LEU A 523 -34.77 -1.43 2.85
N ASN A 524 -33.60 -2.04 3.01
CA ASN A 524 -33.44 -3.29 3.78
C ASN A 524 -33.48 -3.08 5.28
#